data_AF-A0A919Z2I4-F1
#
_entry.id   AF-A0A919Z2I4-F1
#
_cell.length_a   1.000
_cell.length_b   1.000
_cell.length_c   1.000
_cell.angle_alpha   90.00
_cell.angle_beta   90.00
_cell.angle_gamma   90.00
#
_symmetry.space_group_name_H-M   'P 1'
#
loop_
_entity.id
_entity.type
_entity.pdbx_description
1 polymer ?
#
loop_
_entity_poly.entity_id
_entity_poly.type
_entity_poly.pdbx_seq_one_letter_code
_entity_poly.pdbx_strand_id
1 'polypeptide(L)' 'MAAKGNNEVKQSLAELTRIYKPKDPVKFVKTFIRKYRVSGGYEEELTSLVRMELNKINC' A
#
# COMPACT_ATOMS: atom_id res chain seq x y z
N MET A 1 -16.60 -14.07 4.24
CA MET A 1 -16.86 -12.62 4.48
C MET A 1 -15.59 -11.78 4.72
N ALA A 2 -14.40 -12.17 4.23
CA ALA A 2 -13.13 -11.44 4.49
C ALA A 2 -12.62 -10.54 3.34
N ALA A 3 -13.38 -10.39 2.25
CA ALA A 3 -12.89 -9.72 1.05
C ALA A 3 -13.04 -8.18 1.05
N LYS A 4 -13.97 -7.62 1.85
CA LYS A 4 -14.22 -6.16 1.87
C LYS A 4 -13.06 -5.38 2.49
N GLY A 5 -12.62 -5.76 3.69
CA GLY A 5 -11.53 -5.04 4.39
C GLY A 5 -10.20 -5.08 3.64
N ASN A 6 -9.88 -6.19 2.96
CA ASN A 6 -8.63 -6.27 2.19
C ASN A 6 -8.63 -5.33 0.97
N ASN A 7 -9.81 -5.06 0.39
CA ASN A 7 -9.95 -4.14 -0.73
C ASN A 7 -9.81 -2.67 -0.28
N GLU A 8 -10.40 -2.31 0.87
CA GLU A 8 -10.31 -0.96 1.44
C GLU A 8 -8.87 -0.56 1.79
N VAL A 9 -8.09 -1.50 2.33
CA VAL A 9 -6.67 -1.32 2.63
C VAL A 9 -5.87 -1.04 1.35
N LYS A 10 -6.10 -1.81 0.29
CA LYS A 10 -5.43 -1.63 -1.01
C LYS A 10 -5.80 -0.29 -1.65
N GLN A 11 -7.06 0.10 -1.62
CA GLN A 11 -7.53 1.39 -2.15
C GLN A 11 -6.90 2.56 -1.37
N SER A 12 -6.94 2.51 -0.04
CA SER A 12 -6.33 3.54 0.80
C SER A 12 -4.83 3.68 0.55
N LEU A 13 -4.13 2.55 0.41
CA LEU A 13 -2.69 2.54 0.13
C LEU A 13 -2.36 3.10 -1.25
N ALA A 14 -3.16 2.79 -2.28
CA ALA A 14 -2.99 3.35 -3.62
C ALA A 14 -3.16 4.88 -3.61
N GLU A 15 -4.18 5.37 -2.91
CA GLU A 15 -4.47 6.79 -2.82
C GLU A 15 -3.36 7.55 -2.10
N LEU A 16 -2.90 7.03 -0.96
CA LEU A 16 -1.76 7.59 -0.25
C LEU A 16 -0.48 7.53 -1.09
N THR A 17 -0.29 6.49 -1.89
CA THR A 17 0.86 6.39 -2.82
C THR A 17 0.85 7.50 -3.85
N ARG A 18 -0.32 7.82 -4.41
CA ARG A 18 -0.50 8.91 -5.40
C ARG A 18 -0.24 10.29 -4.79
N ILE A 19 -0.68 10.50 -3.56
CA ILE A 19 -0.52 11.77 -2.84
C ILE A 19 0.93 11.97 -2.40
N TYR A 20 1.52 10.99 -1.72
CA TYR A 20 2.84 11.13 -1.10
C TYR A 20 4.00 10.81 -2.05
N LYS A 21 3.76 10.05 -3.13
CA LYS A 21 4.78 9.58 -4.08
C LYS A 21 6.03 9.05 -3.35
N PRO A 22 5.88 8.03 -2.49
CA PRO A 22 6.95 7.55 -1.64
C PRO A 22 8.16 7.09 -2.48
N LYS A 23 9.35 7.60 -2.15
CA LYS A 23 10.61 7.16 -2.77
C LYS A 23 10.98 5.72 -2.43
N ASP A 24 10.59 5.28 -1.22
CA ASP A 24 10.85 3.93 -0.72
C ASP A 24 9.52 3.21 -0.44
N PRO A 25 9.07 2.32 -1.34
CA PRO A 25 7.80 1.63 -1.19
C PRO A 25 7.78 0.68 0.02
N VAL A 26 8.92 0.06 0.37
CA VAL A 26 9.01 -0.90 1.49
C VAL A 26 8.85 -0.17 2.82
N LYS A 27 9.58 0.92 3.00
CA LYS A 27 9.49 1.73 4.23
C LYS A 27 8.11 2.36 4.40
N PHE A 28 7.50 2.78 3.29
CA PHE A 28 6.16 3.34 3.28
C PHE A 28 5.11 2.31 3.72
N VAL A 29 5.14 1.09 3.14
CA VAL A 29 4.22 0.00 3.49
C VAL A 29 4.39 -0.44 4.93
N LYS A 30 5.63 -0.60 5.42
CA LYS A 30 5.90 -0.92 6.83
C LYS A 30 5.30 0.11 7.78
N THR A 31 5.42 1.39 7.44
CA THR A 31 4.85 2.49 8.24
C THR A 31 3.33 2.44 8.22
N PHE A 32 2.74 2.19 7.05
CA PHE A 32 1.30 2.06 6.86
C PHE A 32 0.73 0.87 7.67
N ILE A 33 1.33 -0.32 7.56
CA ILE A 33 0.93 -1.51 8.32
C ILE A 33 0.97 -1.25 9.83
N ARG A 34 2.07 -0.64 10.31
CA ARG A 34 2.21 -0.28 11.74
C ARG A 34 1.17 0.74 12.19
N LYS A 35 0.91 1.77 11.37
CA LYS A 35 -0.02 2.86 11.70
C LYS A 35 -1.47 2.38 11.78
N TYR A 36 -1.88 1.51 10.87
CA TYR A 36 -3.26 1.02 10.77
C TYR A 36 -3.47 -0.37 11.36
N ARG A 37 -2.44 -0.96 11.98
CA ARG A 37 -2.47 -2.33 12.54
C ARG A 37 -3.02 -3.34 11.54
N VAL A 38 -2.59 -3.23 10.29
CA VAL A 38 -2.97 -4.19 9.23
C VAL A 38 -2.42 -5.55 9.63
N SER A 39 -3.25 -6.59 9.52
CA SER A 39 -2.85 -7.96 9.83
C SER A 39 -1.57 -8.36 9.08
N GLY A 40 -0.70 -9.12 9.74
CA GLY A 40 0.55 -9.60 9.14
C GLY A 40 0.30 -10.52 7.94
N GLY A 41 1.24 -10.53 6.99
CA GLY A 41 1.19 -11.40 5.79
C GLY A 41 0.91 -10.68 4.46
N TYR A 42 0.49 -9.41 4.49
CA TYR A 42 0.21 -8.63 3.26
C TYR A 42 1.35 -7.69 2.84
N GLU A 43 2.48 -7.71 3.55
CA GLU A 43 3.55 -6.72 3.36
C GLU A 43 4.15 -6.73 1.95
N GLU A 44 4.40 -7.92 1.39
CA GLU A 44 4.87 -8.07 0.01
C GLU A 44 3.82 -7.64 -1.02
N GLU A 45 2.55 -8.04 -0.81
CA GLU A 45 1.45 -7.72 -1.71
C GLU A 45 1.22 -6.19 -1.78
N LEU A 46 1.19 -5.54 -0.62
CA LEU A 46 1.04 -4.08 -0.50
C LEU A 46 2.25 -3.36 -1.09
N THR A 47 3.46 -3.89 -0.92
CA THR A 47 4.67 -3.33 -1.55
C THR A 47 4.62 -3.41 -3.07
N SER A 48 4.17 -4.54 -3.62
CA SER A 48 3.98 -4.70 -5.07
C SER A 48 2.96 -3.70 -5.61
N LEU A 49 1.85 -3.50 -4.90
CA LEU A 49 0.82 -2.53 -5.25
C LEU A 49 1.37 -1.09 -5.29
N VAL A 50 2.12 -0.67 -4.28
CA VAL A 50 2.74 0.66 -4.24
C VAL A 50 3.71 0.84 -5.40
N ARG A 51 4.55 -0.16 -5.70
CA ARG A 51 5.46 -0.11 -6.85
C ARG A 51 4.73 0.04 -8.18
N MET A 52 3.63 -0.69 -8.36
CA MET A 52 2.82 -0.61 -9.57
C MET A 52 2.17 0.77 -9.71
N GLU A 53 1.63 1.34 -8.64
CA GLU A 53 1.06 2.69 -8.67
C GLU A 53 2.12 3.77 -8.92
N LEU A 54 3.31 3.66 -8.32
CA LEU A 54 4.43 4.56 -8.62
C LEU A 54 4.87 4.48 -10.08
N ASN A 55 4.90 3.28 -10.66
CA ASN A 55 5.22 3.08 -12.07
C ASN A 55 4.20 3.79 -12.97
N LYS A 56 2.89 3.64 -12.69
CA LYS A 56 1.82 4.35 -13.43
C LYS A 56 1.90 5.88 -13.35
N ILE A 57 2.40 6.43 -12.24
CA ILE A 57 2.53 7.89 -12.06
C ILE A 57 3.74 8.44 -12.82
N ASN A 58 4.77 7.62 -13.02
CA ASN A 58 6.03 8.00 -13.67
C ASN A 58 6.07 7.65 -15.17
N CYS A 59 5.01 7.07 -15.72
CA CYS A 59 4.78 6.91 -17.16
C CYS A 59 3.96 8.09 -17.71
#